data_AF-A0A962DXY9-F1
#
_entry.id   AF-A0A962DXY9-F1
#
_cell.length_a   1.000
_cell.length_b   1.000
_cell.length_c   1.000
_cell.angle_alpha   90.00
_cell.angle_beta   90.00
_cell.angle_gamma   90.00
#
_symmetry.space_group_name_H-M   'P 1'
#
loop_
_entity.id
_entity.type
_entity.pdbx_description
1 polymer ?
#
loop_
_entity_poly.entity_id
_entity_poly.type
_entity_poly.pdbx_seq_one_letter_code
_entity_poly.pdbx_strand_id
1 'polypeptide(L)'
;MGVDVGGTFTDLLLINEDTGETHTAKVPSTPEDSSIGVLNGIARICDESGIDPTQVHRVMHGTTVATNAVLTGRGARVGLVTTSGY
;
A
#
# COMPACT_ATOMS: atom_id res chain seq x y z
N MET A 1 8.71 -5.73 5.39
CA MET A 1 8.37 -5.07 4.12
C MET A 1 7.33 -3.99 4.35
N GLY A 2 7.67 -2.74 4.09
CA GLY A 2 6.74 -1.61 4.05
C GLY A 2 6.22 -1.39 2.63
N VAL A 3 4.95 -1.05 2.51
CA VAL A 3 4.27 -0.69 1.26
C VAL A 3 3.47 0.58 1.50
N ASP A 4 3.59 1.57 0.62
CA ASP A 4 2.77 2.77 0.62
C ASP A 4 2.08 2.95 -0.74
N VAL A 5 0.75 2.83 -0.75
CA VAL A 5 -0.07 2.97 -1.94
C VAL A 5 -0.52 4.42 -2.11
N GLY A 6 0.07 5.10 -3.09
CA GLY A 6 -0.34 6.41 -3.56
C GLY A 6 -1.31 6.35 -4.75
N GLY A 7 -1.76 7.52 -5.21
CA GLY A 7 -2.61 7.64 -6.40
C GLY A 7 -1.88 7.38 -7.73
N THR A 8 -0.58 7.67 -7.78
CA THR A 8 0.23 7.54 -9.02
C THR A 8 1.23 6.39 -8.91
N PHE A 9 1.87 6.24 -7.77
CA PHE A 9 2.90 5.24 -7.52
C PHE A 9 2.63 4.49 -6.22
N THR A 10 3.06 3.24 -6.19
CA THR A 10 3.20 2.43 -4.99
C THR A 10 4.68 2.31 -4.66
N ASP A 11 5.04 2.71 -3.46
CA ASP A 11 6.40 2.71 -2.92
C ASP A 11 6.59 1.50 -2.01
N LEU A 12 7.75 0.84 -2.08
CA LEU A 12 8.09 -0.32 -1.28
C LEU A 12 9.46 -0.17 -0.63
N LEU A 13 9.56 -0.69 0.59
CA LEU A 13 10.79 -0.76 1.39
C LEU A 13 10.94 -2.17 1.97
N LEU A 14 12.00 -2.87 1.61
CA LEU A 14 12.39 -4.14 2.20
C LEU A 14 13.58 -3.90 3.13
N ILE A 15 13.55 -4.48 4.32
CA ILE A 15 14.59 -4.34 5.33
C ILE A 15 14.96 -5.75 5.80
N ASN A 16 16.25 -6.06 5.79
CA ASN A 16 16.79 -7.21 6.50
C ASN A 16 17.00 -6.81 7.98
N GLU A 17 16.28 -7.43 8.89
CA GLU A 17 16.32 -7.06 10.32
C GLU A 17 17.65 -7.44 11.00
N ASP A 18 18.38 -8.43 10.48
CA ASP A 18 19.66 -8.88 11.04
C ASP A 18 20.83 -7.99 10.59
N THR A 19 20.85 -7.58 9.32
CA THR A 19 21.96 -6.82 8.73
C THR A 19 21.68 -5.32 8.65
N GLY A 20 20.41 -4.91 8.70
CA GLY A 20 19.96 -3.54 8.45
C GLY A 20 19.99 -3.14 6.97
N GLU A 21 20.30 -4.05 6.05
CA GLU A 21 20.27 -3.79 4.61
C GLU A 21 18.86 -3.43 4.14
N THR A 22 18.76 -2.46 3.23
CA THR A 22 17.48 -1.98 2.72
C THR A 22 17.44 -1.99 1.20
N HIS A 23 16.32 -2.41 0.64
CA HIS A 23 16.00 -2.29 -0.77
C HIS A 23 14.74 -1.45 -0.93
N THR A 24 14.60 -0.80 -2.08
CA THR A 24 13.41 0.00 -2.40
C THR A 24 12.95 -0.30 -3.80
N ALA A 25 11.64 -0.21 -4.02
CA ALA A 25 11.06 -0.29 -5.35
C ALA A 25 9.94 0.73 -5.49
N LYS A 26 9.76 1.21 -6.72
CA LYS A 26 8.67 2.10 -7.12
C LYS A 26 8.01 1.52 -8.36
N VAL A 27 6.70 1.34 -8.29
CA VAL A 27 5.89 0.85 -9.41
C VAL A 27 4.68 1.76 -9.60
N PRO A 28 4.15 1.88 -10.83
CA PRO A 28 2.89 2.58 -11.05
C PRO A 28 1.76 2.00 -10.19
N SER A 29 0.96 2.86 -9.58
CA SER A 29 -0.28 2.44 -8.91
C SER A 29 -1.30 1.99 -9.95
N THR A 30 -2.22 1.13 -9.51
CA THR A 30 -3.34 0.64 -10.32
C THR A 30 -4.62 1.08 -9.61
N PRO A 31 -5.20 2.26 -9.95
CA PRO A 31 -6.31 2.84 -9.19
C PRO A 31 -7.58 1.98 -9.18
N GLU A 32 -7.78 1.17 -10.22
CA GLU A 32 -8.92 0.27 -10.35
C GLU A 32 -8.80 -0.94 -9.41
N ASP A 33 -7.57 -1.40 -9.15
CA ASP A 33 -7.26 -2.46 -8.18
C ASP A 33 -5.83 -2.29 -7.65
N SER A 34 -5.72 -1.67 -6.48
CA SER A 34 -4.42 -1.38 -5.85
C SER A 34 -3.63 -2.64 -5.51
N SER A 35 -4.28 -3.80 -5.40
CA SER A 35 -3.62 -5.08 -5.13
C SER A 35 -2.60 -5.42 -6.23
N ILE A 36 -2.89 -5.05 -7.48
CA ILE A 36 -2.00 -5.28 -8.63
C ILE A 36 -0.69 -4.50 -8.46
N GLY A 37 -0.78 -3.20 -8.14
CA GLY A 37 0.38 -2.34 -7.90
C GLY A 37 1.25 -2.86 -6.74
N VAL A 38 0.60 -3.30 -5.66
CA VAL A 38 1.31 -3.90 -4.50
C VAL A 38 2.05 -5.18 -4.91
N LEU A 39 1.38 -6.12 -5.57
CA LEU A 39 1.98 -7.40 -5.96
C LEU A 39 3.13 -7.21 -6.96
N ASN A 40 2.98 -6.30 -7.93
CA ASN A 40 4.04 -5.95 -8.87
C ASN A 40 5.26 -5.38 -8.14
N GLY A 41 5.03 -4.52 -7.14
CA GLY A 41 6.09 -3.97 -6.32
C GLY A 41 6.84 -5.03 -5.52
N ILE A 42 6.10 -5.96 -4.90
CA ILE A 42 6.67 -7.07 -4.12
C ILE A 42 7.50 -7.97 -5.02
N ALA A 43 6.98 -8.36 -6.18
CA ALA A 43 7.71 -9.18 -7.14
C ALA A 43 9.01 -8.48 -7.59
N ARG A 44 8.93 -7.19 -7.93
CA ARG A 44 10.07 -6.38 -8.38
C ARG A 44 11.16 -6.28 -7.32
N ILE A 45 10.81 -5.89 -6.08
CA ILE A 45 11.80 -5.68 -5.03
C ILE A 45 12.48 -6.99 -4.63
N CYS A 46 11.75 -8.11 -4.65
CA CYS A 46 12.30 -9.44 -4.36
C CYS A 46 13.26 -9.91 -5.46
N ASP A 47 12.90 -9.72 -6.74
CA ASP A 47 13.75 -10.07 -7.89
C ASP A 47 15.04 -9.23 -7.91
N GLU A 48 14.92 -7.90 -7.73
CA GLU A 48 16.06 -6.97 -7.72
C GLU A 48 17.00 -7.18 -6.52
N SER A 49 16.49 -7.68 -5.38
CA SER A 49 17.29 -7.98 -4.17
C SER A 49 17.77 -9.44 -4.09
N GLY A 50 17.29 -10.32 -4.98
CA GLY A 50 17.56 -11.76 -4.91
C GLY A 50 16.97 -12.45 -3.67
N ILE A 51 15.94 -11.87 -3.05
CA ILE A 51 15.28 -12.40 -1.86
C ILE A 51 14.07 -13.23 -2.28
N ASP A 52 13.98 -14.46 -1.77
CA ASP A 52 12.78 -15.28 -1.94
C ASP A 52 11.60 -14.63 -1.18
N PRO A 53 10.45 -14.36 -1.83
CA PRO A 53 9.28 -13.77 -1.18
C PRO A 53 8.80 -14.52 0.07
N THR A 54 9.04 -15.83 0.17
CA THR A 54 8.71 -16.65 1.34
C THR A 54 9.50 -16.27 2.60
N GLN A 55 10.63 -15.57 2.44
CA GLN A 55 11.46 -15.05 3.55
C GLN A 55 10.91 -13.73 4.10
N VAL A 56 9.86 -13.16 3.52
CA VAL A 56 9.24 -11.94 4.03
C VAL A 56 8.29 -12.27 5.17
N HIS A 57 8.76 -12.10 6.40
CA HIS A 57 8.01 -12.45 7.62
C HIS A 57 6.91 -11.44 8.00
N ARG A 58 7.05 -10.18 7.57
CA ARG A 58 6.13 -9.10 7.96
C ARG A 58 5.88 -8.12 6.82
N VAL A 59 4.62 -7.77 6.64
CA VAL A 59 4.17 -6.71 5.72
C VAL A 59 3.46 -5.61 6.51
N MET A 60 3.86 -4.37 6.27
CA MET A 60 3.19 -3.16 6.74
C MET A 60 2.62 -2.45 5.51
N HIS A 61 1.30 -2.29 5.47
CA HIS A 61 0.61 -1.70 4.33
C HIS A 61 0.01 -0.34 4.72
N GLY A 62 0.56 0.72 4.16
CA GLY A 62 0.04 2.07 4.18
C GLY A 62 -0.66 2.40 2.87
N THR A 63 -1.70 3.21 2.93
CA THR A 63 -2.40 3.68 1.74
C THR A 63 -3.01 5.05 1.98
N THR A 64 -3.04 5.85 0.92
CA THR A 64 -3.71 7.16 0.89
C THR A 64 -5.12 7.09 0.29
N VAL A 65 -5.61 5.90 -0.11
CA VAL A 65 -6.91 5.71 -0.77
C VAL A 65 -8.06 6.23 0.10
N ALA A 66 -8.08 5.89 1.40
CA ALA A 66 -9.14 6.33 2.31
C ALA A 66 -9.20 7.86 2.45
N THR A 67 -8.05 8.50 2.68
CA THR A 67 -7.95 9.95 2.80
C THR A 67 -8.38 10.65 1.51
N ASN A 68 -7.95 10.14 0.35
CA ASN A 68 -8.34 10.69 -0.95
C ASN A 68 -9.83 10.50 -1.25
N ALA A 69 -10.44 9.40 -0.79
CA ALA A 69 -11.89 9.20 -0.92
C ALA A 69 -12.68 10.27 -0.15
N VAL A 70 -12.24 10.63 1.06
CA VAL A 70 -12.85 11.72 1.85
C VAL A 70 -12.66 13.07 1.15
N LEU A 71 -11.43 13.40 0.74
CA LEU A 71 -11.12 14.69 0.11
C LEU A 71 -11.85 14.91 -1.23
N THR A 72 -12.07 13.84 -1.99
CA THR A 72 -12.71 13.91 -3.31
C THR A 72 -14.21 13.58 -3.29
N GLY A 73 -14.78 13.34 -2.11
CA GLY A 73 -16.20 12.99 -1.97
C GLY A 73 -16.59 11.66 -2.62
N ARG A 74 -15.63 10.76 -2.82
CA ARG A 74 -15.82 9.44 -3.48
C ARG A 74 -16.07 8.32 -2.46
N GLY A 75 -16.96 8.58 -1.50
CA GLY A 75 -17.41 7.59 -0.53
C GLY A 75 -18.68 6.85 -0.95
N ALA A 76 -19.06 5.82 -0.20
CA ALA A 76 -20.37 5.21 -0.34
C ALA A 76 -21.48 6.16 0.12
N ARG A 77 -22.69 6.03 -0.44
CA ARG A 77 -23.87 6.70 0.11
C ARG A 77 -24.20 6.11 1.48
N VAL A 78 -24.19 6.94 2.51
CA VAL A 78 -24.47 6.55 3.90
C VAL A 78 -25.60 7.40 4.48
N GLY A 79 -26.31 6.87 5.48
CA GLY A 79 -27.32 7.60 6.26
C GLY A 79 -26.83 7.83 7.68
N LEU A 80 -27.11 9.01 8.24
CA LEU A 80 -26.91 9.32 9.65
C LEU A 80 -28.25 9.25 10.36
N VAL A 81 -28.39 8.37 11.35
CA VAL A 81 -29.56 8.30 12.23
C VAL A 81 -29.17 8.90 13.57
N THR A 82 -29.91 9.94 13.98
CA THR A 82 -29.70 10.64 15.26
C THR A 82 -31.03 10.82 15.99
N THR A 83 -30.96 11.17 17.27
CA THR A 83 -32.14 11.50 18.08
C THR A 83 -32.74 12.84 17.65
N SER A 84 -34.04 13.02 17.89
CA SER A 84 -34.72 14.29 17.61
C SER A 84 -34.04 15.43 18.40
N GLY A 85 -33.57 16.47 17.72
CA GLY A 85 -32.94 17.65 18.32
C GLY A 85 -31.43 17.79 18.14
N TYR A 86 -30.80 16.92 17.33
CA TYR A 86 -29.40 16.99 16.90
C TYR A 86 -29.32 17.12 15.38
#